data_AF-A0A519K7R8-F1
#
_entry.id   AF-A0A519K7R8-F1
#
_cell.length_a   1.000
_cell.length_b   1.000
_cell.length_c   1.000
_cell.angle_alpha   90.00
_cell.angle_beta   90.00
_cell.angle_gamma   90.00
#
_symmetry.space_group_name_H-M   'P 1'
#
loop_
_entity.id
_entity.type
_entity.pdbx_description
1 polymer ?
#
loop_
_entity_poly.entity_id
_entity_poly.type
_entity_poly.pdbx_seq_one_letter_code
_entity_poly.pdbx_strand_id
1 'polypeptide(L)'
;MKQFIIVALLFVAFSARAQTFQKDWNKVIRYENEGRIKSANSETEKILKKATAHNNHVQIVKCFFYKSKFMHVLEENAQVKILSNLNRIKEKSSIPVQAILNTVYAKCLTSYVAQNSYKLYTRKDSRDSTSNFLLWSVKDFQKEIAQAYSKSLEHDEVLKKTSLEKFEQIFDFINADEFKHETVYEYLLRENIEYHGRQANNNGTSIDNKILFATTDAFIPIDFSFIDNEEFRQTLELYQKLEAVNPSLRNRLDRIIFCYSRAQGKDIEY
;
A
#
# COMPACT_ATOMS: atom_id res chain seq x y z
N MET A 1 22.35 36.46 -36.67
CA MET A 1 22.62 35.43 -35.67
C MET A 1 21.35 35.15 -34.91
N LYS A 2 21.00 33.87 -34.80
CA LYS A 2 19.77 33.34 -34.20
C LYS A 2 19.68 33.73 -32.72
N GLN A 3 18.50 34.10 -32.25
CA GLN A 3 17.98 33.65 -30.96
C GLN A 3 16.46 33.83 -30.93
N PHE A 4 15.77 32.69 -30.97
CA PHE A 4 14.33 32.56 -30.78
C PHE A 4 14.01 32.79 -29.31
N ILE A 5 13.21 33.82 -29.01
CA ILE A 5 12.48 33.89 -27.73
C ILE A 5 11.10 33.29 -27.98
N ILE A 6 10.96 32.00 -27.72
CA ILE A 6 9.67 31.36 -27.46
C ILE A 6 9.81 30.70 -26.09
N VAL A 7 9.56 31.48 -25.04
CA VAL A 7 9.28 30.98 -23.69
C VAL A 7 7.96 31.58 -23.27
N ALA A 8 6.89 31.05 -23.85
CA ALA A 8 5.52 31.25 -23.40
C ALA A 8 4.75 29.96 -23.75
N LEU A 9 3.98 29.45 -22.78
CA LEU A 9 3.08 28.27 -22.87
C LEU A 9 3.67 26.86 -22.70
N LEU A 10 4.29 26.56 -21.55
CA LEU A 10 4.42 25.17 -21.07
C LEU A 10 4.04 24.94 -19.59
N PHE A 11 3.27 25.85 -18.98
CA PHE A 11 2.76 25.66 -17.60
C PHE A 11 1.25 25.42 -17.48
N VAL A 12 0.52 25.24 -18.60
CA VAL A 12 -0.95 24.98 -18.59
C VAL A 12 -1.29 23.50 -18.83
N ALA A 13 -0.32 22.64 -19.15
CA ALA A 13 -0.59 21.23 -19.49
C ALA A 13 -0.81 20.30 -18.28
N PHE A 14 -0.51 20.74 -17.05
CA PHE A 14 -0.67 19.89 -15.87
C PHE A 14 -2.09 19.97 -15.27
N SER A 15 -2.72 21.15 -15.27
CA SER A 15 -4.09 21.36 -14.76
C SER A 15 -5.18 20.86 -15.72
N ALA A 16 -4.92 20.86 -17.03
CA ALA A 16 -5.88 20.36 -18.02
C ALA A 16 -6.15 18.85 -17.92
N ARG A 17 -5.21 18.04 -17.39
CA ARG A 17 -5.36 16.57 -17.32
C ARG A 17 -6.26 16.10 -16.17
N ALA A 18 -6.28 16.81 -15.04
CA ALA A 18 -7.15 16.50 -13.91
C ALA A 18 -8.62 16.81 -14.22
N GLN A 19 -8.90 17.90 -14.94
CA GLN A 19 -10.26 18.31 -15.30
C GLN A 19 -10.94 17.32 -16.27
N THR A 20 -10.17 16.57 -17.06
CA THR A 20 -10.67 15.64 -18.10
C THR A 20 -11.47 14.46 -17.54
N PHE A 21 -11.20 14.03 -16.31
CA PHE A 21 -11.87 12.88 -15.68
C PHE A 21 -12.92 13.30 -14.65
N GLN A 22 -12.85 14.52 -14.11
CA GLN A 22 -13.73 14.97 -13.04
C GLN A 22 -15.21 14.87 -13.41
N LYS A 23 -15.58 15.28 -14.63
CA LYS A 23 -16.96 15.20 -15.12
C LYS A 23 -17.46 13.75 -15.18
N ASP A 24 -16.59 12.82 -15.52
CA ASP A 24 -16.93 11.39 -15.60
C ASP A 24 -17.08 10.81 -14.19
N TRP A 25 -16.18 11.14 -13.26
CA TRP A 25 -16.27 10.73 -11.85
C TRP A 25 -17.50 11.27 -11.14
N ASN A 26 -17.88 12.52 -11.39
CA ASN A 26 -19.11 13.08 -10.82
C ASN A 26 -20.35 12.25 -11.19
N LYS A 27 -20.37 11.62 -12.38
CA LYS A 27 -21.47 10.71 -12.76
C LYS A 27 -21.40 9.39 -11.99
N VAL A 28 -20.20 8.82 -11.83
CA VAL A 28 -20.00 7.60 -11.04
C VAL A 28 -20.51 7.80 -9.61
N ILE A 29 -20.03 8.87 -8.96
CA ILE A 29 -20.39 9.21 -7.57
C ILE A 29 -21.89 9.47 -7.45
N ARG A 30 -22.50 10.19 -8.40
CA ARG A 30 -23.95 10.41 -8.39
C ARG A 30 -24.72 9.08 -8.47
N TYR A 31 -24.38 8.19 -9.40
CA TYR A 31 -25.06 6.90 -9.51
C TYR A 31 -24.82 6.01 -8.29
N GLU A 32 -23.63 6.06 -7.70
CA GLU A 32 -23.34 5.36 -6.45
C GLU A 32 -24.21 5.87 -5.30
N ASN A 33 -24.32 7.18 -5.11
CA ASN A 33 -25.17 7.80 -4.09
C ASN A 33 -26.66 7.51 -4.30
N GLU A 34 -27.10 7.36 -5.56
CA GLU A 34 -28.46 6.92 -5.93
C GLU A 34 -28.68 5.41 -5.74
N GLY A 35 -27.68 4.64 -5.29
CA GLY A 35 -27.74 3.17 -5.16
C GLY A 35 -27.73 2.42 -6.50
N ARG A 36 -27.47 3.12 -7.61
CA ARG A 36 -27.49 2.57 -8.97
C ARG A 36 -26.14 1.96 -9.34
N ILE A 37 -25.74 0.92 -8.60
CA ILE A 37 -24.41 0.30 -8.69
C ILE A 37 -24.06 -0.20 -10.10
N LYS A 38 -25.03 -0.79 -10.83
CA LYS A 38 -24.81 -1.21 -12.23
C LYS A 38 -24.46 -0.02 -13.14
N SER A 39 -25.14 1.11 -12.97
CA SER A 39 -24.88 2.33 -13.74
C SER A 39 -23.53 2.96 -13.34
N ALA A 40 -23.22 3.00 -12.04
CA ALA A 40 -21.93 3.47 -11.54
C ALA A 40 -20.75 2.64 -12.09
N ASN A 41 -20.88 1.30 -12.09
CA ASN A 41 -19.88 0.41 -12.68
C ASN A 41 -19.72 0.64 -14.19
N SER A 42 -20.83 0.82 -14.93
CA SER A 42 -20.77 1.09 -16.37
C SER A 42 -20.06 2.41 -16.70
N GLU A 43 -20.31 3.49 -15.94
CA GLU A 43 -19.56 4.74 -16.12
C GLU A 43 -18.08 4.57 -15.75
N THR A 44 -17.77 3.79 -14.70
CA THR A 44 -16.39 3.49 -14.31
C THR A 44 -15.64 2.72 -15.41
N GLU A 45 -16.32 1.84 -16.16
CA GLU A 45 -15.72 1.16 -17.32
C GLU A 45 -15.37 2.11 -18.45
N LYS A 46 -16.19 3.14 -18.68
CA LYS A 46 -15.88 4.19 -19.69
C LYS A 46 -14.63 4.97 -19.27
N ILE A 47 -14.53 5.33 -17.98
CA ILE A 47 -13.33 5.96 -17.42
C ILE A 47 -12.12 5.06 -17.59
N LEU A 48 -12.23 3.77 -17.26
CA LEU A 48 -11.12 2.81 -17.39
C LEU A 48 -10.63 2.68 -18.83
N LYS A 49 -11.54 2.60 -19.82
CA LYS A 49 -11.17 2.57 -21.25
C LYS A 49 -10.40 3.83 -21.65
N LYS A 50 -10.91 4.99 -21.23
CA LYS A 50 -10.27 6.30 -21.50
C LYS A 50 -8.90 6.40 -20.82
N ALA A 51 -8.78 6.01 -19.56
CA ALA A 51 -7.52 6.00 -18.81
C ALA A 51 -6.49 5.07 -19.44
N THR A 52 -6.91 3.87 -19.87
CA THR A 52 -6.07 2.91 -20.58
C THR A 52 -5.56 3.48 -21.91
N ALA A 53 -6.42 4.11 -22.70
CA ALA A 53 -6.02 4.74 -23.97
C ALA A 53 -5.00 5.88 -23.79
N HIS A 54 -4.97 6.52 -22.62
CA HIS A 54 -4.04 7.61 -22.29
C HIS A 54 -2.88 7.18 -21.39
N ASN A 55 -2.72 5.87 -21.12
CA ASN A 55 -1.73 5.34 -20.17
C ASN A 55 -1.76 6.05 -18.80
N ASN A 56 -2.95 6.41 -18.31
CA ASN A 56 -3.12 7.10 -17.04
C ASN A 56 -3.26 6.07 -15.91
N HIS A 57 -2.12 5.61 -15.37
CA HIS A 57 -2.09 4.58 -14.32
C HIS A 57 -2.84 4.97 -13.04
N VAL A 58 -2.82 6.26 -12.66
CA VAL A 58 -3.56 6.76 -11.49
C VAL A 58 -5.06 6.51 -11.65
N GLN A 59 -5.62 6.87 -12.80
CA GLN A 59 -7.04 6.65 -13.10
C GLN A 59 -7.37 5.17 -13.29
N ILE A 60 -6.47 4.37 -13.87
CA ILE A 60 -6.64 2.91 -13.98
C ILE A 60 -6.79 2.28 -12.59
N VAL A 61 -5.94 2.67 -11.64
CA VAL A 61 -5.99 2.16 -10.27
C VAL A 61 -7.23 2.67 -9.54
N LYS A 62 -7.59 3.95 -9.69
CA LYS A 62 -8.84 4.49 -9.13
C LYS A 62 -10.07 3.72 -9.64
N CYS A 63 -10.12 3.44 -10.94
CA CYS A 63 -11.16 2.58 -11.53
C CYS A 63 -11.15 1.18 -10.94
N PHE A 64 -9.98 0.58 -10.68
CA PHE A 64 -9.90 -0.72 -10.03
C PHE A 64 -10.56 -0.73 -8.65
N PHE A 65 -10.32 0.29 -7.82
CA PHE A 65 -10.94 0.36 -6.48
C PHE A 65 -12.46 0.48 -6.56
N TYR A 66 -12.97 1.40 -7.39
CA TYR A 66 -14.42 1.55 -7.59
C TYR A 66 -15.06 0.28 -8.17
N LYS A 67 -14.44 -0.34 -9.19
CA LYS A 67 -14.95 -1.60 -9.74
C LYS A 67 -14.92 -2.72 -8.71
N SER A 68 -13.86 -2.83 -7.91
CA SER A 68 -13.77 -3.83 -6.82
C SER A 68 -14.89 -3.63 -5.80
N LYS A 69 -15.14 -2.38 -5.39
CA LYS A 69 -16.27 -2.02 -4.53
C LYS A 69 -17.61 -2.46 -5.13
N PHE A 70 -17.85 -2.16 -6.40
CA PHE A 70 -19.10 -2.53 -7.07
C PHE A 70 -19.24 -4.04 -7.30
N MET A 71 -18.14 -4.75 -7.54
CA MET A 71 -18.15 -6.20 -7.71
C MET A 71 -18.65 -6.91 -6.45
N HIS A 72 -18.39 -6.40 -5.25
CA HIS A 72 -18.96 -6.97 -4.03
C HIS A 72 -20.49 -7.00 -4.02
N VAL A 73 -21.15 -6.10 -4.76
CA VAL A 73 -22.62 -6.06 -4.88
C VAL A 73 -23.10 -6.85 -6.11
N LEU A 74 -22.34 -6.82 -7.20
CA LEU A 74 -22.80 -7.29 -8.51
C LEU A 74 -22.42 -8.72 -8.84
N GLU A 75 -21.37 -9.27 -8.21
CA GLU A 75 -20.72 -10.50 -8.65
C GLU A 75 -20.66 -11.53 -7.53
N GLU A 76 -21.04 -12.77 -7.85
CA GLU A 76 -20.66 -13.92 -7.04
C GLU A 76 -19.13 -14.12 -7.09
N ASN A 77 -18.54 -14.54 -5.98
CA ASN A 77 -17.09 -14.75 -5.85
C ASN A 77 -16.24 -13.51 -6.20
N ALA A 78 -16.74 -12.31 -5.89
CA ALA A 78 -16.09 -11.03 -6.19
C ALA A 78 -14.59 -11.01 -5.81
N GLN A 79 -14.23 -11.56 -4.65
CA GLN A 79 -12.86 -11.59 -4.14
C GLN A 79 -11.86 -12.26 -5.12
N VAL A 80 -12.26 -13.37 -5.77
CA VAL A 80 -11.41 -14.06 -6.75
C VAL A 80 -11.13 -13.18 -7.96
N LYS A 81 -12.18 -12.56 -8.49
CA LYS A 81 -12.09 -11.68 -9.65
C LYS A 81 -11.30 -10.41 -9.32
N ILE A 82 -11.46 -9.87 -8.11
CA ILE A 82 -10.72 -8.69 -7.62
C ILE A 82 -9.22 -8.98 -7.58
N LEU A 83 -8.80 -10.09 -6.96
CA LEU A 83 -7.38 -10.47 -6.88
C LEU A 83 -6.76 -10.74 -8.27
N SER A 84 -7.50 -11.42 -9.16
CA SER A 84 -7.07 -11.64 -10.54
C SER A 84 -6.90 -10.32 -11.30
N ASN A 85 -7.85 -9.39 -11.17
CA ASN A 85 -7.77 -8.06 -11.77
C ASN A 85 -6.60 -7.24 -11.21
N LEU A 86 -6.36 -7.31 -9.90
CA LEU A 86 -5.26 -6.62 -9.24
C LEU A 86 -3.91 -7.06 -9.79
N ASN A 87 -3.67 -8.38 -9.91
CA ASN A 87 -2.44 -8.91 -10.48
C ASN A 87 -2.22 -8.43 -11.93
N ARG A 88 -3.27 -8.46 -12.77
CA ARG A 88 -3.19 -7.97 -14.15
C ARG A 88 -2.85 -6.48 -14.25
N ILE A 89 -3.39 -5.65 -13.37
CA ILE A 89 -3.09 -4.20 -13.35
C ILE A 89 -1.67 -3.97 -12.86
N LYS A 90 -1.25 -4.71 -11.83
CA LYS A 90 0.08 -4.65 -11.25
C LYS A 90 1.18 -4.94 -12.28
N GLU A 91 1.01 -5.96 -13.11
CA GLU A 91 1.97 -6.32 -14.18
C GLU A 91 2.15 -5.25 -15.26
N LYS A 92 1.12 -4.42 -15.48
CA LYS A 92 1.11 -3.38 -16.53
C LYS A 92 1.39 -1.99 -15.98
N SER A 93 1.71 -1.87 -14.70
CA SER A 93 1.84 -0.59 -14.02
C SER A 93 3.28 -0.10 -13.96
N SER A 94 3.47 1.21 -13.95
CA SER A 94 4.76 1.81 -13.63
C SER A 94 5.26 1.37 -12.25
N ILE A 95 6.58 1.34 -12.03
CA ILE A 95 7.22 0.92 -10.77
C ILE A 95 6.53 1.46 -9.50
N PRO A 96 6.28 2.78 -9.34
CA PRO A 96 5.65 3.28 -8.10
C PRO A 96 4.22 2.77 -7.89
N VAL A 97 3.46 2.64 -8.97
CA VAL A 97 2.10 2.09 -8.92
C VAL A 97 2.14 0.60 -8.62
N GLN A 98 3.08 -0.14 -9.21
CA GLN A 98 3.26 -1.57 -8.94
C GLN A 98 3.58 -1.80 -7.46
N ALA A 99 4.43 -0.96 -6.86
CA ALA A 99 4.77 -1.01 -5.45
C ALA A 99 3.54 -0.78 -4.54
N ILE A 100 2.76 0.27 -4.80
CA ILE A 100 1.48 0.53 -4.08
C ILE A 100 0.51 -0.65 -4.24
N LEU A 101 0.38 -1.21 -5.45
CA LEU A 101 -0.52 -2.33 -5.71
C LEU A 101 -0.05 -3.64 -5.06
N ASN A 102 1.25 -3.83 -4.83
CA ASN A 102 1.74 -4.95 -4.02
C ASN A 102 1.28 -4.82 -2.56
N THR A 103 1.33 -3.63 -1.96
CA THR A 103 0.78 -3.39 -0.62
C THR A 103 -0.73 -3.62 -0.57
N VAL A 104 -1.47 -3.12 -1.57
CA VAL A 104 -2.93 -3.35 -1.68
C VAL A 104 -3.22 -4.85 -1.80
N TYR A 105 -2.44 -5.59 -2.59
CA TYR A 105 -2.57 -7.03 -2.74
C TYR A 105 -2.37 -7.75 -1.40
N ALA A 106 -1.31 -7.39 -0.66
CA ALA A 106 -1.05 -7.92 0.66
C ALA A 106 -2.23 -7.66 1.62
N LYS A 107 -2.73 -6.41 1.69
CA LYS A 107 -3.91 -6.06 2.50
C LYS A 107 -5.17 -6.84 2.12
N CYS A 108 -5.43 -7.04 0.82
CA CYS A 108 -6.56 -7.84 0.36
C CYS A 108 -6.45 -9.30 0.82
N LEU A 109 -5.26 -9.90 0.72
CA LEU A 109 -5.02 -11.26 1.21
C LEU A 109 -5.15 -11.36 2.73
N THR A 110 -4.58 -10.42 3.48
CA THR A 110 -4.72 -10.34 4.94
C THR A 110 -6.19 -10.26 5.35
N SER A 111 -6.97 -9.38 4.70
CA SER A 111 -8.41 -9.23 4.97
C SER A 111 -9.17 -10.52 4.65
N TYR A 112 -8.83 -11.20 3.54
CA TYR A 112 -9.43 -12.49 3.20
C TYR A 112 -9.15 -13.55 4.27
N VAL A 113 -7.91 -13.65 4.74
CA VAL A 113 -7.52 -14.59 5.81
C VAL A 113 -8.29 -14.29 7.09
N ALA A 114 -8.38 -13.02 7.49
CA ALA A 114 -9.11 -12.61 8.69
C ALA A 114 -10.60 -12.99 8.61
N GLN A 115 -11.25 -12.72 7.47
CA GLN A 115 -12.68 -13.04 7.26
C GLN A 115 -12.97 -14.53 7.15
N ASN A 116 -11.98 -15.35 6.80
CA ASN A 116 -12.15 -16.78 6.55
C ASN A 116 -11.36 -17.67 7.53
N SER A 117 -10.86 -17.11 8.63
CA SER A 117 -9.95 -17.77 9.58
C SER A 117 -10.44 -19.15 10.03
N TYR A 118 -11.71 -19.27 10.42
CA TYR A 118 -12.33 -20.54 10.81
C TYR A 118 -12.29 -21.61 9.70
N LYS A 119 -12.57 -21.22 8.46
CA LYS A 119 -12.54 -22.13 7.30
C LYS A 119 -11.11 -22.51 6.92
N LEU A 120 -10.16 -21.61 7.12
CA LEU A 120 -8.76 -21.85 6.78
C LEU A 120 -8.09 -22.79 7.82
N TYR A 121 -8.48 -22.70 9.09
CA TYR A 121 -7.95 -23.56 10.15
C TYR A 121 -8.29 -25.05 9.96
N THR A 122 -9.42 -25.35 9.31
CA THR A 122 -9.87 -26.74 9.08
C THR A 122 -9.26 -27.37 7.81
N ARG A 123 -8.49 -26.61 7.02
CA ARG A 123 -7.86 -27.12 5.80
C ARG A 123 -6.56 -27.84 6.16
N LYS A 124 -6.37 -29.02 5.59
CA LYS A 124 -5.05 -29.69 5.57
C LYS A 124 -4.16 -28.96 4.57
N ASP A 125 -2.86 -28.88 4.89
CA ASP A 125 -1.85 -28.30 4.00
C ASP A 125 -1.98 -28.95 2.60
N SER A 126 -2.28 -28.12 1.60
CA SER A 126 -2.31 -28.52 0.19
C SER A 126 -0.88 -28.83 -0.24
N ARG A 127 -0.67 -29.94 -0.96
CA ARG A 127 0.67 -30.32 -1.47
C ARG A 127 1.04 -29.60 -2.77
N ASP A 128 0.08 -28.97 -3.43
CA ASP A 128 0.29 -28.35 -4.73
C ASP A 128 0.11 -26.83 -4.68
N SER A 129 1.09 -26.10 -5.21
CA SER A 129 0.98 -24.66 -5.43
C SER A 129 -0.01 -24.44 -6.57
N THR A 130 -1.24 -24.04 -6.25
CA THR A 130 -2.26 -23.75 -7.26
C THR A 130 -2.34 -22.24 -7.50
N SER A 131 -2.61 -21.82 -8.73
CA SER A 131 -2.93 -20.41 -9.04
C SER A 131 -4.28 -19.95 -8.43
N ASN A 132 -5.07 -20.90 -7.93
CA ASN A 132 -6.35 -20.63 -7.27
C ASN A 132 -6.13 -20.42 -5.77
N PHE A 133 -6.10 -19.16 -5.33
CA PHE A 133 -5.92 -18.81 -3.91
C PHE A 133 -7.02 -19.38 -2.99
N LEU A 134 -8.18 -19.79 -3.53
CA LEU A 134 -9.20 -20.48 -2.74
C LEU A 134 -8.73 -21.84 -2.21
N LEU A 135 -7.66 -22.41 -2.75
CA LEU A 135 -7.06 -23.68 -2.33
C LEU A 135 -5.82 -23.50 -1.44
N TRP A 136 -5.41 -22.25 -1.20
CA TRP A 136 -4.23 -21.96 -0.38
C TRP A 136 -4.47 -22.34 1.08
N SER A 137 -3.39 -22.85 1.69
CA SER A 137 -3.24 -23.01 3.14
C SER A 137 -2.94 -21.67 3.80
N VAL A 138 -3.02 -21.60 5.13
CA VAL A 138 -2.63 -20.38 5.88
C VAL A 138 -1.16 -20.02 5.61
N LYS A 139 -0.28 -21.02 5.47
CA LYS A 139 1.14 -20.81 5.19
C LYS A 139 1.36 -20.20 3.79
N ASP A 140 0.59 -20.65 2.80
CA ASP A 140 0.66 -20.07 1.45
C ASP A 140 0.25 -18.59 1.46
N PHE A 141 -0.82 -18.25 2.18
CA PHE A 141 -1.21 -16.85 2.36
C PHE A 141 -0.13 -16.04 3.06
N GLN A 142 0.43 -16.54 4.17
CA GLN A 142 1.50 -15.85 4.90
C GLN A 142 2.71 -15.58 4.00
N LYS A 143 3.13 -16.58 3.21
CA LYS A 143 4.22 -16.45 2.24
C LYS A 143 3.93 -15.38 1.18
N GLU A 144 2.76 -15.43 0.55
CA GLU A 144 2.39 -14.48 -0.50
C GLU A 144 2.21 -13.05 0.02
N ILE A 145 1.67 -12.89 1.24
CA ILE A 145 1.56 -11.59 1.92
C ILE A 145 2.96 -11.02 2.19
N ALA A 146 3.86 -11.81 2.81
CA ALA A 146 5.22 -11.37 3.10
C ALA A 146 5.99 -11.02 1.81
N GLN A 147 5.85 -11.84 0.76
CA GLN A 147 6.47 -11.56 -0.53
C GLN A 147 5.93 -10.29 -1.18
N ALA A 148 4.63 -10.02 -1.07
CA ALA A 148 4.03 -8.79 -1.59
C ALA A 148 4.56 -7.55 -0.86
N TYR A 149 4.67 -7.58 0.47
CA TYR A 149 5.29 -6.51 1.25
C TYR A 149 6.76 -6.30 0.86
N SER A 150 7.55 -7.36 0.75
CA SER A 150 8.94 -7.27 0.26
C SER A 150 9.04 -6.62 -1.12
N LYS A 151 8.23 -7.06 -2.09
CA LYS A 151 8.16 -6.47 -3.45
C LYS A 151 7.71 -5.02 -3.49
N SER A 152 6.99 -4.55 -2.46
CA SER A 152 6.61 -3.14 -2.38
C SER A 152 7.84 -2.24 -2.18
N LEU A 153 8.94 -2.75 -1.62
CA LEU A 153 10.14 -1.95 -1.30
C LEU A 153 11.32 -2.16 -2.27
N GLU A 154 11.19 -3.00 -3.31
CA GLU A 154 12.30 -3.47 -4.16
C GLU A 154 13.02 -2.36 -4.94
N HIS A 155 12.30 -1.33 -5.39
CA HIS A 155 12.84 -0.28 -6.26
C HIS A 155 13.06 1.05 -5.52
N ASP A 156 13.71 0.99 -4.36
CA ASP A 156 13.83 2.10 -3.40
C ASP A 156 14.32 3.42 -4.02
N GLU A 157 15.30 3.39 -4.94
CA GLU A 157 15.82 4.60 -5.61
C GLU A 157 14.73 5.40 -6.35
N VAL A 158 13.84 4.69 -7.06
CA VAL A 158 12.73 5.31 -7.80
C VAL A 158 11.65 5.77 -6.82
N LEU A 159 11.35 4.95 -5.81
CA LEU A 159 10.30 5.22 -4.84
C LEU A 159 10.64 6.45 -3.97
N LYS A 160 11.89 6.59 -3.54
CA LYS A 160 12.40 7.75 -2.77
C LYS A 160 12.32 9.07 -3.55
N LYS A 161 12.34 9.02 -4.88
CA LYS A 161 12.23 10.22 -5.75
C LYS A 161 10.80 10.51 -6.20
N THR A 162 9.86 9.64 -5.87
CA THR A 162 8.48 9.75 -6.33
C THR A 162 7.61 10.32 -5.21
N SER A 163 7.14 11.56 -5.36
CA SER A 163 6.17 12.18 -4.46
C SER A 163 4.86 11.38 -4.43
N LEU A 164 4.34 11.15 -3.22
CA LEU A 164 3.08 10.45 -2.97
C LEU A 164 1.86 11.26 -3.44
N GLU A 165 1.94 12.60 -3.46
CA GLU A 165 0.90 13.51 -3.96
C GLU A 165 0.44 13.15 -5.38
N LYS A 166 1.33 12.61 -6.23
CA LYS A 166 0.98 12.13 -7.58
C LYS A 166 -0.09 11.03 -7.58
N PHE A 167 -0.28 10.36 -6.45
CA PHE A 167 -1.21 9.25 -6.26
C PHE A 167 -2.37 9.61 -5.33
N GLU A 168 -2.52 10.87 -4.90
CA GLU A 168 -3.59 11.32 -4.00
C GLU A 168 -4.97 10.79 -4.42
N GLN A 169 -5.28 10.85 -5.73
CA GLN A 169 -6.57 10.41 -6.26
C GLN A 169 -6.85 8.91 -6.12
N ILE A 170 -5.87 8.10 -5.73
CA ILE A 170 -6.02 6.66 -5.45
C ILE A 170 -6.48 6.41 -4.01
N PHE A 171 -6.14 7.31 -3.08
CA PHE A 171 -6.42 7.14 -1.67
C PHE A 171 -7.69 7.92 -1.30
N ASP A 172 -8.70 7.20 -0.81
CA ASP A 172 -9.88 7.84 -0.23
C ASP A 172 -9.62 8.07 1.28
N PHE A 173 -9.91 9.29 1.77
CA PHE A 173 -9.92 9.66 3.21
C PHE A 173 -8.56 9.81 3.93
N ILE A 174 -7.56 10.43 3.32
CA ILE A 174 -6.33 10.84 4.02
C ILE A 174 -6.19 12.37 4.00
N ASN A 175 -5.59 12.94 5.05
CA ASN A 175 -5.25 14.36 5.09
C ASN A 175 -4.31 14.69 3.93
N ALA A 176 -4.82 15.40 2.91
CA ALA A 176 -4.06 15.77 1.72
C ALA A 176 -2.74 16.49 2.04
N ASP A 177 -2.66 17.15 3.19
CA ASP A 177 -1.45 17.81 3.67
C ASP A 177 -0.34 16.85 4.11
N GLU A 178 -0.67 15.64 4.58
CA GLU A 178 0.34 14.62 4.91
C GLU A 178 1.03 14.08 3.64
N PHE A 179 0.30 14.00 2.52
CA PHE A 179 0.83 13.49 1.26
C PHE A 179 1.79 14.44 0.55
N LYS A 180 1.65 15.74 0.76
CA LYS A 180 2.47 16.76 0.08
C LYS A 180 3.95 16.68 0.45
N HIS A 181 4.27 16.11 1.61
CA HIS A 181 5.62 16.06 2.15
C HIS A 181 6.20 14.64 2.19
N GLU A 182 5.57 13.70 1.51
CA GLU A 182 5.91 12.30 1.60
C GLU A 182 6.22 11.68 0.23
N THR A 183 7.21 10.79 0.22
CA THR A 183 7.54 9.96 -0.93
C THR A 183 6.77 8.64 -0.90
N VAL A 184 6.61 8.00 -2.05
CA VAL A 184 6.01 6.65 -2.11
C VAL A 184 6.81 5.67 -1.24
N TYR A 185 8.13 5.82 -1.14
CA TYR A 185 8.95 4.94 -0.30
C TYR A 185 8.62 5.06 1.19
N GLU A 186 8.48 6.27 1.72
CA GLU A 186 8.12 6.50 3.11
C GLU A 186 6.76 5.88 3.45
N TYR A 187 5.77 6.05 2.57
CA TYR A 187 4.44 5.48 2.75
C TYR A 187 4.53 3.96 2.81
N LEU A 188 5.24 3.35 1.86
CA LEU A 188 5.40 1.91 1.82
C LEU A 188 6.19 1.39 3.02
N LEU A 189 7.19 2.12 3.52
CA LEU A 189 7.88 1.74 4.76
C LEU A 189 6.92 1.69 5.94
N ARG A 190 6.04 2.69 6.12
CA ARG A 190 5.05 2.67 7.21
C ARG A 190 4.07 1.51 7.09
N GLU A 191 3.64 1.21 5.87
CA GLU A 191 2.78 0.06 5.58
C GLU A 191 3.45 -1.28 5.92
N ASN A 192 4.75 -1.42 5.61
CA ASN A 192 5.53 -2.60 5.97
C ASN A 192 5.74 -2.66 7.50
N ILE A 193 6.03 -1.54 8.16
CA ILE A 193 6.17 -1.44 9.63
C ILE A 193 4.87 -1.87 10.31
N GLU A 194 3.71 -1.42 9.83
CA GLU A 194 2.42 -1.82 10.39
C GLU A 194 2.16 -3.33 10.23
N TYR A 195 2.55 -3.90 9.09
CA TYR A 195 2.42 -5.34 8.84
C TYR A 195 3.33 -6.16 9.76
N HIS A 196 4.64 -5.95 9.68
CA HIS A 196 5.62 -6.70 10.47
C HIS A 196 5.43 -6.44 11.96
N GLY A 197 5.14 -5.19 12.33
CA GLY A 197 4.94 -4.78 13.71
C GLY A 197 3.73 -5.43 14.37
N ARG A 198 2.69 -5.83 13.62
CA ARG A 198 1.56 -6.63 14.13
C ARG A 198 1.91 -8.09 14.39
N GLN A 199 2.86 -8.64 13.63
CA GLN A 199 3.33 -10.01 13.81
C GLN A 199 4.46 -10.12 14.84
N ALA A 200 5.09 -8.99 15.15
CA ALA A 200 6.20 -8.86 16.08
C ALA A 200 5.75 -9.02 17.54
N ASN A 201 5.55 -10.26 17.97
CA ASN A 201 5.34 -10.59 19.38
C ASN A 201 6.67 -10.59 20.14
N ASN A 202 6.77 -9.78 21.20
CA ASN A 202 7.96 -9.75 22.04
C ASN A 202 7.83 -10.71 23.23
N ASN A 203 7.87 -12.01 22.95
CA ASN A 203 7.91 -13.03 24.00
C ASN A 203 9.32 -13.10 24.62
N GLY A 204 9.68 -12.10 25.43
CA GLY A 204 10.81 -12.19 26.36
C GLY A 204 12.09 -11.45 25.98
N THR A 205 12.15 -10.67 24.89
CA THR A 205 13.32 -9.83 24.60
C THR A 205 13.15 -8.46 25.26
N SER A 206 13.83 -8.24 26.38
CA SER A 206 13.92 -6.89 26.95
C SER A 206 14.73 -5.99 26.02
N ILE A 207 14.13 -4.92 25.51
CA ILE A 207 14.84 -3.93 24.70
C ILE A 207 15.57 -3.00 25.65
N ASP A 208 16.88 -2.83 25.47
CA ASP A 208 17.66 -1.86 26.25
C ASP A 208 17.08 -0.45 26.05
N ASN A 209 16.85 0.28 27.15
CA ASN A 209 16.42 1.66 27.14
C ASN A 209 17.31 2.56 26.28
N LYS A 210 18.59 2.21 26.12
CA LYS A 210 19.51 2.91 25.21
C LYS A 210 19.07 2.81 23.75
N ILE A 211 18.50 1.69 23.34
CA ILE A 211 17.93 1.48 22.00
C ILE A 211 16.59 2.19 21.90
N LEU A 212 15.72 2.01 22.90
CA LEU A 212 14.39 2.61 22.96
C LEU A 212 14.47 4.14 22.77
N PHE A 213 15.32 4.82 23.55
CA PHE A 213 15.42 6.28 23.53
C PHE A 213 16.55 6.83 22.64
N ALA A 214 17.22 5.99 21.84
CA ALA A 214 18.27 6.41 20.93
C ALA A 214 17.83 7.59 20.06
N THR A 215 18.75 8.52 19.79
CA THR A 215 18.60 9.50 18.71
C THR A 215 18.69 8.79 17.36
N THR A 216 18.18 9.40 16.30
CA THR A 216 18.25 8.83 14.95
C THR A 216 19.67 8.43 14.56
N ASP A 217 20.65 9.33 14.77
CA ASP A 217 22.06 9.07 14.47
C ASP A 217 22.65 7.88 15.26
N ALA A 218 22.17 7.67 16.49
CA ALA A 218 22.60 6.54 17.32
C ALA A 218 21.82 5.25 17.02
N PHE A 219 20.60 5.35 16.46
CA PHE A 219 19.72 4.24 16.18
C PHE A 219 20.02 3.56 14.84
N ILE A 220 20.26 4.35 13.78
CA ILE A 220 20.54 3.86 12.43
C ILE A 220 21.69 2.84 12.36
N PRO A 221 22.82 2.99 13.07
CA PRO A 221 23.95 2.06 12.96
C PRO A 221 23.82 0.80 13.84
N ILE A 222 22.75 0.64 14.63
CA ILE A 222 22.59 -0.51 15.52
C ILE A 222 22.38 -1.78 14.67
N ASP A 223 23.17 -2.82 14.92
CA ASP A 223 22.93 -4.15 14.38
C ASP A 223 21.94 -4.91 15.27
N PHE A 224 20.80 -5.32 14.71
CA PHE A 224 19.75 -6.06 15.41
C PHE A 224 19.87 -7.59 15.25
N SER A 225 21.01 -8.11 14.79
CA SER A 225 21.28 -9.54 14.67
C SER A 225 21.12 -10.31 16.00
N PHE A 226 21.24 -9.64 17.14
CA PHE A 226 21.01 -10.20 18.48
C PHE A 226 19.53 -10.45 18.82
N ILE A 227 18.59 -9.98 17.99
CA ILE A 227 17.15 -10.17 18.19
C ILE A 227 16.71 -11.44 17.45
N ASP A 228 16.28 -12.46 18.21
CA ASP A 228 15.85 -13.74 17.65
C ASP A 228 14.52 -13.65 16.89
N ASN A 229 13.58 -12.83 17.36
CA ASN A 229 12.28 -12.67 16.69
C ASN A 229 12.45 -11.90 15.37
N GLU A 230 12.25 -12.62 14.26
CA GLU A 230 12.45 -12.08 12.91
C GLU A 230 11.54 -10.89 12.59
N GLU A 231 10.24 -10.95 12.91
CA GLU A 231 9.29 -9.87 12.64
C GLU A 231 9.63 -8.60 13.45
N PHE A 232 10.06 -8.77 14.70
CA PHE A 232 10.49 -7.68 15.56
C PHE A 232 11.77 -7.03 15.04
N ARG A 233 12.76 -7.84 14.66
CA ARG A 233 14.01 -7.39 14.02
C ARG A 233 13.74 -6.63 12.72
N GLN A 234 12.96 -7.23 11.82
CA GLN A 234 12.58 -6.61 10.54
C GLN A 234 11.86 -5.28 10.74
N THR A 235 10.97 -5.19 11.75
CA THR A 235 10.27 -3.93 12.05
C THR A 235 11.26 -2.83 12.46
N LEU A 236 12.27 -3.13 13.27
CA LEU A 236 13.29 -2.15 13.66
C LEU A 236 14.19 -1.74 12.50
N GLU A 237 14.58 -2.68 11.65
CA GLU A 237 15.34 -2.38 10.41
C GLU A 237 14.52 -1.50 9.45
N LEU A 238 13.20 -1.68 9.38
CA LEU A 238 12.32 -0.81 8.62
C LEU A 238 12.23 0.59 9.23
N TYR A 239 12.19 0.71 10.56
CA TYR A 239 12.33 2.01 11.23
C TYR A 239 13.68 2.67 10.94
N GLN A 240 14.79 1.92 10.88
CA GLN A 240 16.09 2.47 10.50
C GLN A 240 16.05 3.06 9.08
N LYS A 241 15.43 2.34 8.13
CA LYS A 241 15.24 2.84 6.76
C LYS A 241 14.37 4.10 6.73
N LEU A 242 13.29 4.14 7.51
CA LEU A 242 12.38 5.29 7.57
C LEU A 242 13.07 6.52 8.15
N GLU A 243 13.77 6.38 9.27
CA GLU A 243 14.51 7.47 9.90
C GLU A 243 15.72 7.93 9.08
N ALA A 244 16.37 7.03 8.33
CA ALA A 244 17.46 7.38 7.42
C ALA A 244 16.99 8.24 6.23
N VAL A 245 15.76 8.01 5.75
CA VAL A 245 15.18 8.80 4.65
C VAL A 245 14.56 10.10 5.17
N ASN A 246 13.94 10.06 6.36
CA ASN A 246 13.26 11.19 6.97
C ASN A 246 13.46 11.18 8.50
N PRO A 247 14.51 11.85 9.02
CA PRO A 247 14.84 11.88 10.45
C PRO A 247 13.92 12.86 11.21
N SER A 248 12.62 12.59 11.21
CA SER A 248 11.61 13.43 11.87
C SER A 248 11.35 12.99 13.31
N LEU A 249 10.93 13.95 14.15
CA LEU A 249 10.49 13.65 15.52
C LEU A 249 9.32 12.65 15.53
N ARG A 250 8.43 12.73 14.53
CA ARG A 250 7.30 11.81 14.38
C ARG A 250 7.78 10.37 14.19
N ASN A 251 8.67 10.12 13.23
CA ASN A 251 9.19 8.77 12.95
C ASN A 251 9.92 8.19 14.17
N ARG A 252 10.71 9.03 14.87
CA ARG A 252 11.36 8.62 16.13
C ARG A 252 10.35 8.29 17.23
N LEU A 253 9.28 9.09 17.36
CA LEU A 253 8.22 8.84 18.34
C LEU A 253 7.48 7.54 18.03
N ASP A 254 7.12 7.30 16.77
CA ASP A 254 6.44 6.08 16.33
C ASP A 254 7.27 4.83 16.66
N ARG A 255 8.60 4.88 16.42
CA ARG A 255 9.52 3.82 16.85
C ARG A 255 9.50 3.61 18.37
N ILE A 256 9.58 4.69 19.15
CA ILE A 256 9.57 4.60 20.63
C ILE A 256 8.27 3.95 21.10
N ILE A 257 7.13 4.36 20.54
CA ILE A 257 5.81 3.80 20.86
C ILE A 257 5.76 2.31 20.52
N PHE A 258 6.25 1.92 19.34
CA PHE A 258 6.34 0.51 18.94
C PHE A 258 7.20 -0.32 19.91
N CYS A 259 8.41 0.13 20.22
CA CYS A 259 9.29 -0.59 21.14
C CYS A 259 8.68 -0.68 22.55
N TYR A 260 8.04 0.39 23.03
CA TYR A 260 7.40 0.43 24.34
C TYR A 260 6.18 -0.50 24.43
N SER A 261 5.29 -0.49 23.43
CA SER A 261 4.10 -1.34 23.39
C SER A 261 4.48 -2.83 23.44
N ARG A 262 5.51 -3.20 22.66
CA ARG A 262 6.03 -4.56 22.61
C ARG A 262 6.81 -4.95 23.87
N ALA A 263 7.55 -4.04 24.50
CA ALA A 263 8.21 -4.31 25.79
C ALA A 263 7.21 -4.59 26.94
N GLN A 264 6.01 -4.01 26.88
CA GLN A 264 4.97 -4.18 27.90
C GLN A 264 3.97 -5.31 27.58
N GLY A 265 4.12 -5.99 26.43
CA GLY A 265 3.16 -7.01 25.99
C GLY A 265 1.74 -6.47 25.71
N LYS A 266 1.61 -5.18 25.35
CA LYS A 266 0.33 -4.53 25.07
C LYS A 266 0.28 -4.08 23.62
N ASP A 267 -0.76 -4.48 22.88
CA ASP A 267 -1.13 -3.77 21.65
C ASP A 267 -1.70 -2.39 22.04
N ILE A 268 -1.18 -1.32 21.44
CA ILE A 268 -1.78 0.01 21.56
C ILE A 268 -2.82 0.11 20.44
N GLU A 269 -4.09 -0.04 20.78
CA GLU A 269 -5.18 0.34 19.89
C GLU A 269 -5.25 1.88 19.83
N TYR A 270 -5.23 2.44 18.62
CA TYR A 270 -5.45 3.86 18.34
C TYR A 270 -6.93 4.15 18.11
#